data_AF-A0A7X7JC77-F1
#
_entry.id   AF-A0A7X7JC77-F1
#
_cell.length_a   1.000
_cell.length_b   1.000
_cell.length_c   1.000
_cell.angle_alpha   90.00
_cell.angle_beta   90.00
_cell.angle_gamma   90.00
#
_symmetry.space_group_name_H-M   'P 1'
#
loop_
_entity.id
_entity.type
_entity.pdbx_description
1 polymer ?
#
loop_
_entity_poly.entity_id
_entity_poly.type
_entity_poly.pdbx_seq_one_letter_code
_entity_poly.pdbx_strand_id
1 'polypeptide(L)'
;EIAEAVDNGVIKMNIDTDTQYAFTRPVADHVFRNYDGVLKVDGEVGNKKTYDPRAWGKLAEAGMAKRIVEACEQLRSAGQKIR
;
A
#
# COMPACT_ATOMS: atom_id res chain seq x y z
N GLU A 1 -3.27 23.12 -5.71
CA GLU A 1 -2.27 22.52 -6.60
C GLU A 1 -2.85 21.42 -7.49
N ILE A 2 -3.21 20.21 -7.00
CA ILE A 2 -3.72 19.12 -7.88
C ILE A 2 -4.97 19.54 -8.66
N ALA A 3 -5.99 20.06 -7.98
CA ALA A 3 -7.25 20.48 -8.61
C ALA A 3 -7.02 21.54 -9.71
N GLU A 4 -6.23 22.56 -9.40
CA GLU A 4 -5.86 23.63 -10.33
C GLU A 4 -5.05 23.10 -11.52
N ALA A 5 -4.11 22.17 -11.30
CA ALA A 5 -3.36 21.55 -12.39
C ALA A 5 -4.27 20.75 -13.33
N VAL A 6 -5.26 20.04 -12.80
CA VAL A 6 -6.29 19.34 -13.58
C VAL A 6 -7.16 20.35 -14.36
N ASP A 7 -7.59 21.44 -13.72
CA ASP A 7 -8.36 22.51 -14.37
C ASP A 7 -7.55 23.18 -15.51
N ASN A 8 -6.21 23.15 -15.42
CA ASN A 8 -5.27 23.65 -16.42
C ASN A 8 -4.78 22.57 -17.43
N GLY A 9 -5.44 21.41 -17.51
CA GLY A 9 -5.21 20.43 -18.59
C GLY A 9 -4.22 19.31 -18.29
N VAL A 10 -3.78 19.12 -17.03
CA VAL A 10 -3.03 17.92 -16.65
C VAL A 10 -3.94 16.69 -16.71
N ILE A 11 -3.58 15.71 -17.55
CA ILE A 11 -4.33 14.45 -17.75
C ILE A 11 -3.65 13.22 -17.12
N LYS A 12 -2.43 13.37 -16.60
CA LYS A 12 -1.64 12.28 -16.00
C LYS A 12 -0.73 12.83 -14.91
N MET A 13 -0.84 12.25 -13.71
CA MET A 13 0.07 12.53 -12.59
C MET A 13 0.83 11.26 -12.22
N ASN A 14 2.14 11.38 -12.01
CA ASN A 14 2.97 10.28 -11.48
C ASN A 14 2.86 10.27 -9.96
N ILE A 15 2.67 9.08 -9.39
CA ILE A 15 2.60 8.88 -7.93
C ILE A 15 3.39 7.63 -7.60
N ASP A 16 4.56 7.82 -7.00
CA ASP A 16 5.49 6.72 -6.70
C ASP A 16 5.85 6.69 -5.21
N THR A 17 6.45 7.76 -4.68
CA THR A 17 6.88 7.79 -3.26
C THR A 17 5.74 7.52 -2.27
N ASP A 18 4.55 8.08 -2.53
CA ASP A 18 3.40 7.85 -1.66
C ASP A 18 2.87 6.42 -1.72
N THR A 19 2.88 5.80 -2.92
CA THR A 19 2.44 4.41 -3.09
C THR A 19 3.47 3.44 -2.51
N GLN A 20 4.77 3.73 -2.66
CA GLN A 20 5.86 3.00 -1.99
C GLN A 20 5.71 3.04 -0.46
N TYR A 21 5.41 4.22 0.12
CA TYR A 21 5.19 4.33 1.56
C TYR A 21 3.92 3.58 1.99
N ALA A 22 2.80 3.76 1.27
CA ALA A 22 1.54 3.08 1.58
C ALA A 22 1.65 1.55 1.50
N PHE A 23 2.47 1.02 0.59
CA PHE A 23 2.77 -0.41 0.49
C PHE A 23 3.63 -0.90 1.66
N THR A 24 4.70 -0.16 1.98
CA THR A 24 5.70 -0.58 2.98
C THR A 24 5.20 -0.44 4.41
N ARG A 25 4.37 0.57 4.69
CA ARG A 25 3.86 0.88 6.03
C ARG A 25 3.19 -0.31 6.76
N PRO A 26 2.26 -1.07 6.15
CA PRO A 26 1.67 -2.24 6.78
C PRO A 26 2.62 -3.43 6.89
N VAL A 27 3.61 -3.56 6.00
CA VAL A 27 4.65 -4.60 6.10
C VAL A 27 5.49 -4.37 7.35
N ALA A 28 5.96 -3.13 7.56
CA ALA A 28 6.71 -2.77 8.77
C ALA A 28 5.89 -3.05 10.05
N ASP A 29 4.62 -2.66 10.06
CA ASP A 29 3.69 -2.92 11.17
C ASP A 29 3.59 -4.42 11.50
N HIS A 30 3.38 -5.23 10.46
CA HIS A 30 3.24 -6.69 10.58
C HIS A 30 4.51 -7.31 11.15
N VAL A 31 5.68 -6.92 10.66
CA VAL A 31 6.96 -7.43 11.13
C VAL A 31 7.20 -7.08 12.60
N PHE A 32 6.98 -5.82 13.00
CA PHE A 32 7.20 -5.41 14.38
C PHE A 32 6.22 -6.08 15.36
N ARG A 33 4.96 -6.26 14.96
CA ARG A 33 3.94 -6.90 15.81
C ARG A 33 4.08 -8.42 15.90
N ASN A 34 4.77 -9.05 14.95
CA ASN A 34 4.91 -10.50 14.88
C ASN A 34 6.39 -10.92 14.85
N TYR A 35 7.27 -10.15 15.50
CA TYR A 35 8.73 -10.32 15.42
C TYR A 35 9.20 -11.76 15.68
N ASP A 36 8.73 -12.36 16.77
CA ASP A 36 9.03 -13.73 17.19
C ASP A 36 8.35 -14.80 16.31
N GLY A 37 7.29 -14.44 15.59
CA GLY A 37 6.64 -15.30 14.60
C GLY A 37 7.28 -15.23 13.22
N VAL A 38 7.82 -14.08 12.81
CA VAL A 38 8.48 -13.92 11.51
C VAL A 38 9.94 -14.35 11.52
N LEU A 39 10.55 -14.44 12.70
CA LEU A 39 11.92 -14.91 12.91
C LEU A 39 11.94 -16.22 13.69
N LYS A 40 13.09 -16.90 13.67
CA LYS A 40 13.40 -17.99 14.60
C LYS A 40 14.20 -17.40 15.75
N VAL A 41 13.61 -17.35 16.94
CA VAL A 41 14.19 -16.71 18.14
C VAL A 41 14.21 -17.74 19.27
N ASP A 42 15.25 -17.73 20.10
CA ASP A 42 15.38 -18.57 21.30
C ASP A 42 15.21 -20.09 21.08
N GLY A 43 15.54 -20.58 19.87
CA GLY A 43 15.41 -22.00 19.50
C GLY A 43 14.07 -22.40 18.90
N GLU A 44 13.10 -21.47 18.83
CA GLU A 44 11.80 -21.69 18.19
C GLU A 44 11.88 -21.68 16.66
N VAL A 45 10.89 -22.28 16.01
CA VAL A 45 10.87 -22.47 14.54
C VAL A 45 10.15 -21.36 13.77
N GLY A 46 9.67 -20.32 14.47
CA GLY A 46 8.82 -19.26 13.93
C GLY A 46 7.39 -19.74 13.65
N ASN A 47 6.55 -18.84 13.13
CA ASN A 47 5.14 -19.11 12.86
C ASN A 47 4.81 -18.95 11.37
N LYS A 48 4.44 -20.06 10.74
CA LYS A 48 4.07 -20.10 9.31
C LYS A 48 3.00 -19.09 8.94
N LYS A 49 2.02 -18.84 9.81
CA LYS A 49 0.94 -17.89 9.52
C LYS A 49 1.42 -16.44 9.44
N THR A 50 2.55 -16.11 10.07
CA THR A 50 3.09 -14.75 10.12
C THR A 50 4.23 -14.54 9.12
N TYR A 51 5.08 -15.55 8.88
CA TYR A 51 6.16 -15.43 7.90
C TYR A 51 5.71 -15.70 6.45
N ASP A 52 4.56 -16.37 6.23
CA ASP A 52 4.03 -16.58 4.88
C ASP A 52 3.87 -15.22 4.17
N PRO A 53 4.53 -15.00 3.03
CA PRO A 53 4.50 -13.71 2.35
C PRO A 53 3.11 -13.18 2.03
N ARG A 54 2.13 -14.07 1.88
CA ARG A 54 0.74 -13.70 1.61
C ARG A 54 0.07 -13.02 2.80
N ALA A 55 0.53 -13.27 4.02
CA ALA A 55 -0.02 -12.68 5.23
C ALA A 55 0.19 -11.16 5.25
N TRP A 56 1.44 -10.71 5.09
CA TRP A 56 1.76 -9.28 5.04
C TRP A 56 1.59 -8.69 3.63
N GLY A 57 1.77 -9.48 2.57
CA GLY A 57 1.59 -9.04 1.18
C GLY A 57 0.16 -8.56 0.90
N LYS A 58 -0.85 -9.28 1.40
CA LYS A 58 -2.25 -8.83 1.29
C LYS A 58 -2.49 -7.49 1.97
N LEU A 59 -1.84 -7.23 3.11
CA LEU A 59 -1.95 -5.95 3.82
C LEU A 59 -1.25 -4.82 3.03
N ALA A 60 -0.09 -5.11 2.43
CA ALA A 60 0.65 -4.18 1.59
C ALA A 60 -0.15 -3.77 0.34
N GLU A 61 -0.71 -4.74 -0.37
CA GLU A 61 -1.58 -4.50 -1.53
C GLU A 61 -2.81 -3.68 -1.14
N ALA A 62 -3.47 -4.00 -0.02
CA ALA A 62 -4.63 -3.24 0.46
C ALA A 62 -4.26 -1.79 0.83
N GLY A 63 -3.10 -1.58 1.45
CA GLY A 63 -2.60 -0.24 1.79
C GLY A 63 -2.32 0.60 0.54
N MET A 64 -1.64 0.03 -0.44
CA MET A 64 -1.36 0.70 -1.72
C MET A 64 -2.66 0.96 -2.51
N ALA A 65 -3.59 -0.01 -2.56
CA ALA A 65 -4.87 0.15 -3.25
C ALA A 65 -5.69 1.31 -2.66
N LYS A 66 -5.73 1.44 -1.33
CA LYS A 66 -6.38 2.57 -0.66
C LYS A 66 -5.75 3.91 -1.10
N ARG A 67 -4.42 4.00 -1.15
CA ARG A 67 -3.72 5.22 -1.59
C ARG A 67 -4.02 5.56 -3.05
N ILE A 68 -4.18 4.55 -3.91
CA ILE A 68 -4.58 4.76 -5.32
C ILE A 68 -6.02 5.28 -5.41
N VAL A 69 -6.95 4.77 -4.60
CA VAL A 69 -8.33 5.29 -4.56
C VAL A 69 -8.34 6.78 -4.23
N GLU A 70 -7.61 7.20 -3.19
CA GLU A 70 -7.46 8.61 -2.83
C GLU A 70 -6.88 9.45 -3.99
N ALA A 71 -5.92 8.91 -4.74
CA ALA A 71 -5.38 9.57 -5.93
C ALA A 71 -6.42 9.72 -7.06
N CYS A 72 -7.23 8.69 -7.31
CA CYS A 72 -8.30 8.74 -8.31
C CYS A 72 -9.36 9.79 -7.96
N GLU A 73 -9.68 9.96 -6.68
CA GLU A 73 -10.58 11.01 -6.20
C GLU A 73 -9.97 12.40 -6.42
N GLN A 74 -8.70 12.60 -6.04
CA GLN A 74 -7.98 13.86 -6.23
C GLN A 74 -7.85 14.27 -7.71
N LEU A 75 -7.64 13.30 -8.60
CA LEU A 75 -7.52 13.49 -10.04
C LEU A 75 -8.87 13.49 -10.78
N ARG A 76 -10.01 13.39 -10.06
CA ARG A 76 -11.37 13.35 -10.60
C ARG A 76 -11.63 12.22 -11.62
N SER A 77 -10.86 11.13 -11.56
CA SER A 77 -11.03 9.96 -12.43
C SER A 77 -11.90 8.86 -11.79
N ALA A 78 -12.12 8.92 -10.48
CA ALA A 78 -12.99 7.99 -9.77
C ALA A 78 -14.40 7.96 -10.40
N GLY A 79 -14.88 6.75 -10.73
CA GLY A 79 -16.19 6.54 -11.37
C GLY A 79 -16.26 6.81 -12.88
N GLN A 80 -15.18 7.28 -13.52
CA GLN A 80 -15.16 7.66 -14.94
C GLN A 80 -14.61 6.55 -15.86
N LYS A 81 -14.88 5.28 -15.53
CA LYS A 81 -14.41 4.14 -16.34
C LYS A 81 -15.08 4.17 -17.73
N ILE A 82 -14.26 4.16 -18.79
CA ILE A 82 -14.73 4.02 -20.17
C ILE A 82 -15.30 2.60 -20.37
N ARG A 83 -16.46 2.51 -21.02
CA ARG A 83 -17.13 1.24 -21.35
C ARG A 83 -16.56 0.60 -22.59
#